data_AF-A0A4Q3ELV0-F1
#
_entry.id   AF-A0A4Q3ELV0-F1
#
_cell.length_a   1.000
_cell.length_b   1.000
_cell.length_c   1.000
_cell.angle_alpha   90.00
_cell.angle_beta   90.00
_cell.angle_gamma   90.00
#
_symmetry.space_group_name_H-M   'P 1'
#
loop_
_entity.id
_entity.type
_entity.pdbx_description
1 polymer ?
#
loop_
_entity_poly.entity_id
_entity_poly.type
_entity_poly.pdbx_seq_one_letter_code
_entity_poly.pdbx_strand_id
1 'polypeptide(L)'
;LKDLPADKTFCKWIKEAMLLNEKGIKLSTKNNAAKPDLELPEDFTKELAKHAKAKKVFEGFSYSHKKEYLEWITGAKREVTRMKRLATAMEMMSESKDLNWKYK
;
A
#
# COMPACT_ATOMS: atom_id res chain seq x y z
N LEU A 1 8.54 9.02 -35.11
CA LEU A 1 7.20 8.39 -35.26
C LEU A 1 7.38 6.93 -35.71
N LYS A 2 7.81 6.02 -34.83
CA LYS A 2 8.09 4.61 -35.19
C LYS A 2 7.33 3.58 -34.34
N ASP A 3 6.65 4.02 -33.28
CA ASP A 3 5.89 3.17 -32.37
C ASP A 3 4.40 3.07 -32.71
N LEU A 4 3.95 3.73 -33.78
CA LEU A 4 2.56 3.67 -34.21
C LEU A 4 2.37 2.46 -35.14
N PRO A 5 1.59 1.46 -34.75
CA PRO A 5 1.33 0.30 -35.58
C PRO A 5 0.41 0.70 -36.74
N ALA A 6 0.52 0.02 -37.88
CA ALA A 6 -0.18 0.40 -39.11
C ALA A 6 -1.71 0.47 -38.91
N ASP A 7 -2.40 1.40 -39.57
CA ASP A 7 -3.85 1.66 -39.40
C ASP A 7 -4.73 0.39 -39.43
N LYS A 8 -4.35 -0.59 -40.26
CA LYS A 8 -5.02 -1.90 -40.34
C LYS A 8 -4.97 -2.69 -39.03
N THR A 9 -3.86 -2.63 -38.30
CA THR A 9 -3.72 -3.27 -36.98
C THR A 9 -4.51 -2.52 -35.92
N PHE A 10 -4.52 -1.18 -35.97
CA PHE A 10 -5.30 -0.34 -35.07
C PHE A 10 -6.80 -0.62 -35.20
N CYS A 11 -7.32 -0.67 -36.43
CA CYS A 11 -8.70 -1.06 -36.73
C CYS A 11 -9.05 -2.47 -36.24
N LYS A 12 -8.10 -3.41 -36.28
CA LYS A 12 -8.30 -4.77 -35.76
C LYS A 12 -8.50 -4.74 -34.24
N TRP A 13 -7.64 -4.03 -33.51
CA TRP A 13 -7.76 -3.90 -32.06
C TRP A 13 -9.03 -3.17 -31.62
N ILE A 14 -9.47 -2.15 -32.36
CA ILE A 14 -10.72 -1.45 -32.06
C ILE A 14 -11.93 -2.39 -32.18
N LYS A 15 -11.99 -3.18 -33.26
CA LYS A 15 -13.08 -4.16 -33.46
C LYS A 15 -13.06 -5.23 -32.37
N GLU A 16 -11.87 -5.70 -32.01
CA GLU A 16 -11.68 -6.69 -30.95
C GLU A 16 -12.11 -6.13 -29.58
N ALA A 17 -11.78 -4.88 -29.27
CA ALA A 17 -12.22 -4.19 -28.06
C ALA A 17 -13.75 -3.98 -28.01
N MET A 18 -14.37 -3.59 -29.13
CA MET A 18 -15.84 -3.50 -29.22
C MET A 18 -16.49 -4.87 -28.94
N LEU A 19 -15.96 -5.93 -29.54
CA LEU A 19 -16.50 -7.28 -29.41
C LEU A 19 -16.36 -7.81 -27.97
N LEU A 20 -15.27 -7.48 -27.29
CA LEU A 20 -15.08 -7.79 -25.86
C LEU A 20 -16.08 -7.04 -24.98
N ASN A 21 -16.36 -5.77 -25.28
CA ASN A 21 -17.37 -4.97 -24.57
C ASN A 21 -18.80 -5.48 -24.81
N GLU A 22 -19.16 -5.81 -26.06
CA GLU A 22 -20.46 -6.39 -26.41
C GLU A 22 -20.69 -7.75 -25.76
N LYS A 23 -19.65 -8.58 -25.65
CA LYS A 23 -19.68 -9.84 -24.91
C LYS A 23 -19.74 -9.68 -23.39
N GLY A 24 -19.73 -8.43 -22.88
CA GLY A 24 -19.76 -8.15 -21.45
C GLY A 24 -18.51 -8.59 -20.70
N ILE A 25 -17.41 -8.87 -21.41
CA ILE A 25 -16.16 -9.34 -20.81
C ILE A 25 -15.44 -8.13 -20.22
N LYS A 26 -15.78 -7.78 -18.98
CA LYS A 26 -14.94 -6.90 -18.17
C LYS A 26 -13.67 -7.66 -17.80
N LEU A 27 -12.52 -7.03 -18.05
CA LEU A 27 -11.25 -7.46 -17.46
C LEU A 27 -11.48 -7.67 -15.96
N SER A 28 -11.38 -8.93 -15.52
CA SER A 28 -11.32 -9.23 -14.10
C SER A 28 -10.09 -8.50 -13.57
N THR A 29 -10.33 -7.44 -12.80
CA THR A 29 -9.25 -6.86 -12.00
C THR A 29 -8.77 -8.01 -11.14
N LYS A 30 -7.50 -8.40 -11.31
CA LYS A 30 -6.94 -9.53 -10.57
C LYS A 30 -7.34 -9.35 -9.12
N ASN A 31 -8.06 -10.35 -8.59
CA ASN A 31 -8.47 -10.41 -7.20
C ASN A 31 -7.29 -9.92 -6.36
N ASN A 32 -7.52 -8.87 -5.54
CA ASN A 32 -6.61 -8.48 -4.51
C ASN A 32 -6.41 -9.72 -3.64
N ALA A 33 -5.37 -10.50 -3.92
CA ALA A 33 -5.00 -11.66 -3.12
C ALA A 33 -5.00 -11.18 -1.67
N ALA A 34 -5.70 -11.92 -0.80
CA ALA A 34 -5.76 -11.63 0.62
C ALA A 34 -4.33 -11.35 1.08
N LYS A 35 -4.05 -10.09 1.37
CA LYS A 35 -2.68 -9.64 1.60
C LYS A 35 -2.23 -10.38 2.86
N PRO A 36 -1.05 -11.02 2.83
CA PRO A 36 -0.60 -11.85 3.93
C PRO A 36 -0.67 -11.06 5.24
N ASP A 37 -1.07 -11.72 6.31
CA ASP A 37 -1.17 -11.09 7.63
C ASP A 37 0.16 -10.41 7.93
N LEU A 38 0.10 -9.09 8.13
CA LEU A 38 1.27 -8.31 8.52
C LEU A 38 1.68 -8.79 9.90
N GLU A 39 2.87 -9.36 10.02
CA GLU A 39 3.49 -9.67 11.31
C GLU A 39 3.67 -8.36 12.08
N LEU A 40 2.70 -8.05 12.94
CA LEU A 40 2.74 -6.91 13.84
C LEU A 40 3.56 -7.32 15.06
N PRO A 41 4.74 -6.72 15.31
CA PRO A 41 5.49 -6.96 16.53
C PRO A 41 4.61 -6.66 17.74
N GLU A 42 4.73 -7.49 18.77
CA GLU A 42 3.96 -7.32 20.00
C GLU A 42 4.19 -5.94 20.63
N ASP A 43 5.44 -5.46 20.60
CA ASP A 43 5.84 -4.10 21.00
C ASP A 43 5.02 -3.01 20.30
N PHE A 44 4.76 -3.19 19.00
CA PHE A 44 3.99 -2.23 18.21
C PHE A 44 2.53 -2.21 18.61
N THR A 45 1.92 -3.39 18.77
CA THR A 45 0.51 -3.50 19.17
C THR A 45 0.25 -2.92 20.57
N LYS A 46 1.19 -3.13 21.50
CA LYS A 46 1.13 -2.60 22.87
C LYS A 46 1.16 -1.07 22.87
N GLU A 47 2.03 -0.47 22.07
CA GLU A 47 2.14 0.99 22.01
C GLU A 47 0.97 1.61 21.22
N LEU A 48 0.53 0.95 20.14
CA LEU A 48 -0.64 1.38 19.37
C LEU A 48 -1.92 1.37 20.22
N ALA A 49 -2.07 0.42 21.14
CA ALA A 49 -3.19 0.36 22.07
C ALA A 49 -3.25 1.55 23.02
N LYS A 50 -2.11 2.18 23.36
CA LYS A 50 -2.06 3.40 24.19
C LYS A 50 -2.49 4.65 23.42
N HIS A 51 -2.38 4.63 22.09
CA HIS A 51 -2.65 5.78 21.23
C HIS A 51 -3.86 5.55 20.30
N ALA A 52 -5.07 5.81 20.81
CA ALA A 52 -6.31 5.58 20.07
C ALA A 52 -6.41 6.34 18.72
N LYS A 53 -5.79 7.53 18.60
CA LYS A 53 -5.73 8.29 17.34
C LYS A 53 -4.85 7.58 16.31
N ALA A 54 -3.63 7.22 16.70
CA ALA A 54 -2.71 6.48 15.85
C ALA A 54 -3.31 5.14 15.41
N LYS A 55 -4.02 4.44 16.30
CA LYS A 55 -4.73 3.19 15.99
C LYS A 55 -5.75 3.35 14.87
N LYS A 56 -6.61 4.37 14.93
CA LYS A 56 -7.62 4.62 13.88
C LYS A 56 -6.98 4.93 12.52
N VAL A 57 -5.93 5.75 12.52
CA VAL A 57 -5.19 6.08 11.30
C VAL A 57 -4.50 4.82 10.73
N PHE A 58 -3.85 4.05 11.60
CA PHE A 58 -3.19 2.81 11.20
C PHE A 58 -4.18 1.81 10.63
N GLU A 59 -5.36 1.62 11.26
CA GLU A 59 -6.42 0.76 10.72
C GLU A 59 -6.87 1.19 9.32
N GLY A 60 -7.00 2.51 9.09
CA GLY A 60 -7.35 3.10 7.80
C GLY A 60 -6.23 3.08 6.74
N PHE A 61 -4.97 2.84 7.12
CA PHE A 61 -3.87 2.79 6.17
C PHE A 61 -3.94 1.59 5.22
N SER A 62 -3.45 1.82 4.00
CA SER A 62 -3.23 0.76 3.02
C SER A 62 -2.17 -0.23 3.54
N TYR A 63 -2.23 -1.47 3.07
CA TYR A 63 -1.24 -2.50 3.41
C TYR A 63 0.22 -2.05 3.18
N SER A 64 0.48 -1.29 2.12
CA SER A 64 1.83 -0.81 1.81
C SER A 64 2.34 0.13 2.90
N HIS A 65 1.52 1.09 3.34
CA HIS A 65 1.91 2.00 4.43
C HIS A 65 2.10 1.24 5.74
N LYS A 66 1.21 0.29 6.07
CA LYS A 66 1.36 -0.56 7.26
C LYS A 66 2.68 -1.35 7.21
N LYS A 67 3.00 -1.95 6.07
CA LYS A 67 4.25 -2.70 5.85
C LYS A 67 5.48 -1.81 6.00
N GLU A 68 5.49 -0.63 5.38
CA GLU A 68 6.61 0.32 5.46
C GLU A 68 6.95 0.71 6.90
N TYR A 69 5.92 1.04 7.70
CA TYR A 69 6.12 1.35 9.12
C TYR A 69 6.70 0.16 9.89
N LEU A 70 6.14 -1.03 9.67
CA LEU A 70 6.61 -2.25 10.32
C LEU A 70 8.05 -2.57 9.97
N GLU A 71 8.41 -2.55 8.68
CA GLU A 71 9.75 -2.80 8.18
C GLU A 71 10.77 -1.74 8.68
N TRP A 72 10.35 -0.48 8.79
CA TRP A 72 11.19 0.55 9.37
C TRP A 72 11.47 0.31 10.86
N ILE A 73 10.48 -0.17 11.62
CA ILE A 73 10.63 -0.46 13.05
C ILE A 73 11.46 -1.74 13.26
N THR A 74 11.14 -2.83 12.55
CA THR A 74 11.82 -4.13 12.68
C THR A 74 13.22 -4.14 12.07
N GLY A 75 13.49 -3.29 11.08
CA GLY A 75 14.82 -3.10 10.50
C GLY A 75 15.86 -2.50 11.48
N ALA A 76 15.46 -2.04 12.65
CA ALA A 76 16.37 -1.56 13.69
C ALA A 76 16.96 -2.73 14.50
N LYS A 77 18.26 -3.03 14.31
CA LYS A 77 18.98 -4.08 15.06
C LYS A 77 19.13 -3.80 16.56
N ARG A 78 19.02 -2.54 16.99
CA ARG A 78 19.16 -2.12 18.39
C ARG A 78 17.80 -1.82 18.99
N GLU A 79 17.51 -2.37 20.16
CA GLU A 79 16.23 -2.15 20.87
C GLU A 79 15.98 -0.67 21.18
N VAL A 80 17.01 0.05 21.60
CA VAL A 80 16.93 1.50 21.86
C VAL A 80 16.47 2.26 20.60
N THR A 81 16.93 1.85 19.42
CA THR A 81 16.53 2.46 18.15
C THR A 81 15.13 2.01 17.74
N ARG A 82 14.76 0.75 18.00
CA ARG A 82 13.41 0.23 17.76
C ARG A 82 12.37 1.01 18.56
N MET A 83 12.62 1.23 19.85
CA MET A 83 11.75 2.03 20.73
C MET A 83 11.63 3.48 20.28
N LYS A 84 12.74 4.11 19.84
CA LYS A 84 12.69 5.47 19.28
C LYS A 84 11.86 5.53 18.00
N ARG A 85 12.05 4.60 17.06
CA ARG A 85 11.26 4.52 15.82
C ARG A 85 9.79 4.26 16.11
N LEU A 86 9.49 3.43 17.11
CA LEU A 86 8.13 3.17 17.56
C LEU A 86 7.44 4.45 18.04
N ALA A 87 8.09 5.22 18.93
CA ALA A 87 7.57 6.50 19.40
C ALA A 87 7.35 7.49 18.25
N THR A 88 8.32 7.64 17.34
CA THR A 88 8.19 8.51 16.16
C THR A 88 7.06 8.03 15.23
N ALA A 89 6.89 6.73 15.04
CA ALA A 89 5.81 6.19 14.23
C ALA A 89 4.43 6.52 14.82
N MET A 90 4.27 6.45 16.14
CA MET A 90 3.02 6.82 16.82
C MET A 90 2.70 8.32 16.67
N GLU A 91 3.72 9.17 16.73
CA GLU A 91 3.59 10.61 16.48
C GLU A 91 3.17 10.89 15.02
N MET A 92 3.86 10.30 14.05
CA MET A 92 3.53 10.42 12.62
C MET A 92 2.11 9.92 12.30
N MET A 93 1.71 8.77 12.87
CA MET A 93 0.36 8.23 12.73
C MET A 93 -0.69 9.12 13.39
N SER A 94 -0.37 9.74 14.53
CA SER A 94 -1.28 10.70 15.18
C SER A 94 -1.49 11.95 14.33
N GLU A 95 -0.50 12.32 13.52
CA GLU A 95 -0.57 13.39 12.51
C GLU A 95 -1.11 12.92 11.14
N SER A 96 -1.47 11.64 11.01
CA SER A 96 -1.92 11.03 9.75
C SER A 96 -0.92 11.15 8.58
N LYS A 97 0.37 11.19 8.89
CA LYS A 97 1.45 11.26 7.89
C LYS A 97 1.93 9.87 7.48
N ASP A 98 2.32 9.73 6.22
CA ASP A 98 3.06 8.55 5.72
C ASP A 98 4.53 8.64 6.17
N LEU A 99 5.25 7.52 6.29
CA LEU A 99 6.67 7.54 6.70
C LEU A 99 7.53 8.42 5.78
N ASN A 100 7.22 8.40 4.48
CA ASN A 100 7.94 9.13 3.44
C ASN A 100 7.30 10.48 3.05
N TRP A 101 6.45 11.06 3.91
CA TRP A 101 5.70 12.29 3.61
C TRP A 101 6.57 13.46 3.14
N LYS A 102 7.85 13.51 3.52
CA LYS A 102 8.78 14.58 3.13
C LYS A 102 9.27 14.49 1.68
N TYR A 103 9.14 13.33 1.04
CA TYR A 103 9.60 13.09 -0.33
C TYR A 103 8.44 13.08 -1.35
N LYS A 104 7.25 13.47 -0.92
CA LYS A 104 6.03 13.52 -1.73
C LYS A 104 5.79 14.91 -2.28
#